data_AF-A0A650A1R6-F1
#
_entry.id   AF-A0A650A1R6-F1
#
_cell.length_a   1.000
_cell.length_b   1.000
_cell.length_c   1.000
_cell.angle_alpha   90.00
_cell.angle_beta   90.00
_cell.angle_gamma   90.00
#
_symmetry.space_group_name_H-M   'P 1'
#
loop_
_entity.id
_entity.type
_entity.pdbx_description
1 polymer ?
#
loop_
_entity_poly.entity_id
_entity_poly.type
_entity_poly.pdbx_seq_one_letter_code
_entity_poly.pdbx_strand_id
1 'polypeptide(L)'
;MELVVEGPGPAEPFYGARDIFESEYGLNQPVSVSIHRDPDERTRVSHGSDGHILSISQQAATSVMARELTLHEFAHMHQHEQRHPSHTLSTDEIIFLALAGRSVERRTLTQCYQIINHARDIYADDVWIDVSPTAKLARFFESGLAGALIDRPSEPVGWERSSGSDDPEITAVNAAFAVALVERHGLADPDHRIYDLAQAAATDAPNLGFEYFREQFRDLSTDPTESEFRSALVELTQTYVTQVRCRPDQSAGAD
;
A
#
# COMPACT_ATOMS: atom_id res chain seq x y z
N MET A 1 -23.41 6.77 -5.90
CA MET A 1 -22.93 5.52 -5.29
C MET A 1 -23.95 4.98 -4.30
N GLU A 2 -24.44 3.78 -4.55
CA GLU A 2 -25.23 3.03 -3.56
C GLU A 2 -24.28 2.36 -2.56
N LEU A 3 -24.51 2.52 -1.25
CA LEU A 3 -23.63 2.02 -0.19
C LEU A 3 -24.45 1.34 0.91
N VAL A 4 -24.14 0.07 1.16
CA VAL A 4 -24.70 -0.74 2.25
C VAL A 4 -23.59 -1.10 3.22
N VAL A 5 -23.83 -0.96 4.52
CA VAL A 5 -22.85 -1.31 5.57
C VAL A 5 -23.42 -2.40 6.47
N GLU A 6 -22.70 -3.51 6.58
CA GLU A 6 -23.08 -4.68 7.35
C GLU A 6 -21.97 -5.07 8.35
N GLY A 7 -22.37 -5.59 9.51
CA GLY A 7 -21.45 -6.11 10.53
C GLY A 7 -21.37 -5.26 11.80
N PRO A 8 -20.44 -5.60 12.72
CA PRO A 8 -20.33 -4.97 14.02
C PRO A 8 -19.44 -3.72 13.95
N GLY A 9 -20.04 -2.52 14.03
CA GLY A 9 -19.27 -1.28 14.04
C GLY A 9 -20.11 -0.05 13.68
N PRO A 10 -19.50 1.14 13.70
CA PRO A 10 -20.14 2.37 13.24
C PRO A 10 -20.26 2.35 11.72
N ALA A 11 -21.38 2.87 11.20
CA ALA A 11 -21.57 3.05 9.77
C ALA A 11 -21.14 4.46 9.31
N GLU A 12 -21.08 5.40 10.25
CA GLU A 12 -20.84 6.82 10.03
C GLU A 12 -19.54 7.13 9.26
N PRO A 13 -18.38 6.46 9.51
CA PRO A 13 -17.17 6.72 8.73
C PRO A 13 -17.33 6.41 7.25
N PHE A 14 -18.10 5.36 6.91
CA PHE A 14 -18.29 4.92 5.53
C PHE A 14 -19.22 5.86 4.76
N TYR A 15 -20.33 6.29 5.39
CA TYR A 15 -21.19 7.30 4.79
C TYR A 15 -20.49 8.66 4.65
N GLY A 16 -19.69 9.05 5.65
CA GLY A 16 -18.87 10.26 5.55
C GLY A 16 -17.82 10.19 4.45
N ALA A 17 -17.23 9.01 4.20
CA ALA A 17 -16.32 8.78 3.07
C ALA A 17 -17.07 8.90 1.73
N ARG A 18 -18.27 8.31 1.62
CA ARG A 18 -19.12 8.43 0.42
C ARG A 18 -19.39 9.89 0.12
N ASP A 19 -19.89 10.63 1.09
CA ASP A 19 -20.34 12.01 0.88
C ASP A 19 -19.18 12.93 0.43
N ILE A 20 -17.96 12.66 0.89
CA ILE A 20 -16.74 13.35 0.42
C ILE A 20 -16.34 12.86 -0.97
N PHE A 21 -16.29 11.55 -1.19
CA PHE A 21 -15.86 10.98 -2.48
C PHE A 21 -16.78 11.43 -3.62
N GLU A 22 -18.08 11.49 -3.36
CA GLU A 22 -19.12 11.92 -4.32
C GLU A 22 -19.06 13.41 -4.68
N SER A 23 -18.22 14.22 -4.03
CA SER A 23 -18.05 15.61 -4.44
C SER A 23 -17.29 15.74 -5.76
N GLU A 24 -16.38 14.80 -6.06
CA GLU A 24 -15.54 14.83 -7.26
C GLU A 24 -15.62 13.54 -8.09
N TYR A 25 -15.84 12.39 -7.45
CA TYR A 25 -15.79 11.08 -8.08
C TYR A 25 -17.10 10.30 -7.89
N GLY A 26 -17.25 9.20 -8.62
CA GLY A 26 -18.41 8.32 -8.49
C GLY A 26 -18.05 6.88 -8.75
N LEU A 27 -18.85 5.98 -8.19
CA LEU A 27 -18.88 4.55 -8.50
C LEU A 27 -20.25 4.22 -9.09
N ASN A 28 -20.23 3.51 -10.22
CA ASN A 28 -21.41 3.06 -10.95
C ASN A 28 -22.00 1.79 -10.34
N GLN A 29 -21.14 0.91 -9.82
CA GLN A 29 -21.56 -0.31 -9.13
C GLN A 29 -21.88 -0.02 -7.66
N PRO A 30 -22.83 -0.77 -7.07
CA PRO A 30 -23.12 -0.66 -5.65
C PRO A 30 -21.94 -1.17 -4.82
N VAL A 31 -21.78 -0.61 -3.62
CA VAL A 31 -20.74 -1.00 -2.68
C VAL A 31 -21.36 -1.60 -1.42
N SER A 32 -20.88 -2.79 -1.05
CA SER A 32 -21.22 -3.45 0.21
C SER A 32 -20.01 -3.46 1.14
N VAL A 33 -20.14 -2.87 2.31
CA VAL A 33 -19.12 -2.90 3.37
C VAL A 33 -19.42 -4.03 4.33
N SER A 34 -18.48 -4.95 4.50
CA SER A 34 -18.54 -6.05 5.44
C SER A 34 -17.52 -5.83 6.56
N ILE A 35 -18.02 -5.60 7.78
CA ILE A 35 -17.19 -5.42 8.97
C ILE A 35 -17.02 -6.78 9.66
N HIS A 36 -15.76 -7.19 9.87
CA HIS A 36 -15.41 -8.47 10.48
C HIS A 36 -14.85 -8.29 11.89
N ARG A 37 -15.15 -9.20 12.81
CA ARG A 37 -14.63 -9.13 14.20
C ARG A 37 -13.15 -9.47 14.32
N ASP A 38 -12.62 -10.21 13.34
CA ASP A 38 -11.22 -10.60 13.31
C ASP A 38 -10.36 -9.33 13.19
N PRO A 39 -9.51 -9.01 14.19
CA PRO A 39 -8.64 -7.84 14.11
C PRO A 39 -7.64 -7.94 12.94
N ASP A 40 -7.31 -9.17 12.53
CA ASP A 40 -6.36 -9.45 11.46
C ASP A 40 -7.03 -9.41 10.06
N GLU A 41 -8.35 -9.18 9.98
CA GLU A 41 -9.02 -8.98 8.68
C GLU A 41 -8.46 -7.72 8.00
N ARG A 42 -7.86 -7.92 6.83
CA ARG A 42 -7.31 -6.83 6.02
C ARG A 42 -8.42 -5.96 5.44
N THR A 43 -8.22 -4.65 5.50
CA THR A 43 -8.97 -3.72 4.65
C THR A 43 -8.64 -4.03 3.20
N ARG A 44 -9.65 -4.36 2.39
CA ARG A 44 -9.48 -4.67 0.97
C ARG A 44 -10.78 -4.56 0.19
N VAL A 45 -10.63 -4.30 -1.10
CA VAL A 45 -11.72 -4.46 -2.09
C VAL A 45 -11.67 -5.83 -2.76
N SER A 46 -12.86 -6.36 -3.05
CA SER A 46 -13.07 -7.36 -4.10
C SER A 46 -14.19 -6.93 -5.03
N HIS A 47 -14.12 -7.37 -6.29
CA HIS A 47 -15.10 -7.03 -7.32
C HIS A 47 -15.86 -8.29 -7.73
N GLY A 48 -17.19 -8.24 -7.67
CA GLY A 48 -18.09 -9.32 -8.08
C GLY A 48 -19.01 -8.91 -9.23
N SER A 49 -19.87 -9.82 -9.68
CA SER A 49 -20.89 -9.50 -10.68
C SER A 49 -21.92 -8.49 -10.18
N ASP A 50 -22.15 -8.49 -8.87
CA ASP A 50 -23.25 -7.75 -8.23
C ASP A 50 -22.78 -6.41 -7.63
N GLY A 51 -21.47 -6.12 -7.71
CA GLY A 51 -20.88 -4.86 -7.25
C GLY A 51 -19.52 -5.03 -6.57
N HIS A 52 -19.17 -4.05 -5.75
CA HIS A 52 -17.93 -4.03 -4.99
C HIS A 52 -18.15 -4.43 -3.54
N ILE A 53 -17.20 -5.16 -2.97
CA ILE A 53 -17.20 -5.55 -1.55
C ILE A 53 -15.97 -4.98 -0.88
N LEU A 54 -16.16 -4.11 0.10
CA LEU A 54 -15.12 -3.63 1.02
C LEU A 54 -15.16 -4.51 2.27
N SER A 55 -14.11 -5.30 2.50
CA SER A 55 -13.92 -6.04 3.76
C SER A 55 -13.02 -5.24 4.68
N ILE A 56 -13.36 -5.14 5.96
CA ILE A 56 -12.60 -4.38 6.95
C ILE A 56 -12.76 -4.98 8.36
N SER A 57 -11.69 -4.99 9.16
CA SER A 57 -11.80 -5.38 10.58
C SER A 57 -12.58 -4.36 11.40
N GLN A 58 -13.23 -4.81 12.47
CA GLN A 58 -13.93 -3.95 13.43
C GLN A 58 -12.97 -2.93 14.06
N GLN A 59 -11.71 -3.32 14.29
CA GLN A 59 -10.68 -2.44 14.80
C GLN A 59 -10.38 -1.31 13.81
N ALA A 60 -10.19 -1.61 12.52
CA ALA A 60 -9.96 -0.60 11.50
C ALA A 60 -11.19 0.29 11.29
N ALA A 61 -12.40 -0.29 11.28
CA ALA A 61 -13.67 0.41 11.12
C ALA A 61 -13.99 1.38 12.27
N THR A 62 -13.46 1.14 13.47
CA THR A 62 -13.62 2.02 14.64
C THR A 62 -12.46 3.00 14.84
N SER A 63 -11.44 2.93 13.99
CA SER A 63 -10.25 3.78 14.12
C SER A 63 -10.48 5.22 13.67
N VAL A 64 -9.60 6.13 14.09
CA VAL A 64 -9.59 7.54 13.64
C VAL A 64 -9.30 7.70 12.14
N MET A 65 -8.84 6.63 11.50
CA MET A 65 -8.51 6.53 10.07
C MET A 65 -9.61 5.84 9.26
N ALA A 66 -10.68 5.32 9.88
CA ALA A 66 -11.68 4.50 9.18
C ALA A 66 -12.23 5.15 7.90
N ARG A 67 -12.44 6.48 7.94
CA ARG A 67 -12.90 7.24 6.78
C ARG A 67 -11.84 7.34 5.69
N GLU A 68 -10.60 7.67 6.06
CA GLU A 68 -9.48 7.77 5.12
C GLU A 68 -9.15 6.39 4.49
N LEU A 69 -9.22 5.30 5.26
CA LEU A 69 -9.14 3.93 4.74
C LEU A 69 -10.27 3.65 3.74
N THR A 70 -11.50 4.06 4.06
CA THR A 70 -12.64 3.86 3.16
C THR A 70 -12.47 4.66 1.86
N LEU A 71 -11.96 5.89 1.93
CA LEU A 71 -11.67 6.71 0.75
C LEU A 71 -10.63 6.04 -0.16
N HIS A 72 -9.58 5.46 0.43
CA HIS A 72 -8.60 4.66 -0.29
C HIS A 72 -9.24 3.49 -1.05
N GLU A 73 -10.08 2.69 -0.37
CA GLU A 73 -10.76 1.56 -1.01
C GLU A 73 -11.76 2.00 -2.09
N PHE A 74 -12.45 3.13 -1.93
CA PHE A 74 -13.30 3.70 -2.98
C PHE A 74 -12.48 4.14 -4.20
N ALA A 75 -11.27 4.67 -3.99
CA ALA A 75 -10.37 4.99 -5.08
C ALA A 75 -9.91 3.75 -5.85
N HIS A 76 -9.64 2.63 -5.17
CA HIS A 76 -9.39 1.34 -5.85
C HIS A 76 -10.56 0.92 -6.76
N MET A 77 -11.79 1.02 -6.25
CA MET A 77 -13.00 0.72 -7.01
C MET A 77 -13.14 1.65 -8.22
N HIS A 78 -12.88 2.94 -8.03
CA HIS A 78 -12.96 3.93 -9.09
C HIS A 78 -11.96 3.64 -10.20
N GLN A 79 -10.70 3.42 -9.86
CA GLN A 79 -9.67 3.07 -10.84
C GLN A 79 -9.99 1.77 -11.58
N HIS A 80 -10.58 0.78 -10.88
CA HIS A 80 -11.05 -0.45 -11.51
C HIS A 80 -12.19 -0.19 -12.52
N GLU A 81 -13.22 0.58 -12.16
CA GLU A 81 -14.32 0.94 -13.07
C GLU A 81 -13.84 1.73 -14.29
N GLN A 82 -12.88 2.64 -14.08
CA GLN A 82 -12.24 3.42 -15.14
C GLN A 82 -11.29 2.60 -16.01
N ARG A 83 -11.07 1.32 -15.67
CA ARG A 83 -10.15 0.41 -16.33
C ARG A 83 -8.72 0.94 -16.37
N HIS A 84 -8.32 1.68 -15.34
CA HIS A 84 -6.98 2.23 -15.25
C HIS A 84 -5.95 1.07 -15.21
N PRO A 85 -4.80 1.18 -15.91
CA PRO A 85 -3.83 0.08 -15.95
C PRO A 85 -3.38 -0.42 -14.58
N SER A 86 -3.30 0.47 -13.60
CA SER A 86 -2.95 0.11 -12.22
C SER A 86 -3.95 -0.81 -11.52
N HIS A 87 -5.18 -0.92 -12.01
CA HIS A 87 -6.23 -1.74 -11.38
C HIS A 87 -6.82 -2.79 -12.32
N THR A 88 -6.25 -2.95 -13.52
CA THR A 88 -6.68 -3.96 -14.51
C THR A 88 -5.57 -4.94 -14.89
N LEU A 89 -4.30 -4.57 -14.76
CA LEU A 89 -3.19 -5.50 -15.01
C LEU A 89 -3.17 -6.64 -13.98
N SER A 90 -2.89 -7.85 -14.45
CA SER A 90 -2.77 -9.04 -13.58
C SER A 90 -1.47 -9.04 -12.81
N THR A 91 -1.51 -9.10 -11.48
CA THR A 91 -0.31 -9.25 -10.66
C THR A 91 0.43 -10.56 -10.97
N ASP A 92 -0.27 -11.64 -11.27
CA ASP A 92 0.35 -12.92 -11.62
C ASP A 92 1.11 -12.84 -12.96
N GLU A 93 0.61 -12.06 -13.92
CA GLU A 93 1.33 -11.79 -15.18
C GLU A 93 2.63 -11.03 -14.90
N ILE A 94 2.58 -9.99 -14.07
CA ILE A 94 3.77 -9.21 -13.70
C ILE A 94 4.80 -10.10 -13.02
N ILE A 95 4.38 -10.90 -12.02
CA ILE A 95 5.25 -11.83 -11.31
C ILE A 95 5.87 -12.83 -12.29
N PHE A 96 5.07 -13.40 -13.20
CA PHE A 96 5.55 -14.34 -14.21
C PHE A 96 6.62 -13.70 -15.12
N LEU A 97 6.36 -12.50 -15.64
CA LEU A 97 7.29 -11.77 -16.51
C LEU A 97 8.57 -11.38 -15.76
N ALA A 98 8.45 -10.86 -14.54
CA ALA A 98 9.58 -10.39 -13.76
C ALA A 98 10.49 -11.54 -13.32
N LEU A 99 9.92 -12.69 -12.95
CA LEU A 99 10.64 -13.80 -12.33
C LEU A 99 10.86 -15.00 -13.25
N ALA A 100 10.59 -14.84 -14.56
CA ALA A 100 10.82 -15.89 -15.54
C ALA A 100 12.24 -16.45 -15.45
N GLY A 101 12.35 -17.77 -15.25
CA GLY A 101 13.63 -18.47 -15.12
C GLY A 101 14.35 -18.29 -13.78
N ARG A 102 13.71 -17.69 -12.76
CA ARG A 102 14.28 -17.48 -11.42
C ARG A 102 13.55 -18.30 -10.36
N SER A 103 14.29 -18.96 -9.48
CA SER A 103 13.73 -19.63 -8.28
C SER A 103 13.83 -18.70 -7.08
N VAL A 104 12.70 -18.13 -6.63
CA VAL A 104 12.62 -17.20 -5.48
C VAL A 104 12.08 -17.89 -4.24
N GLU A 105 12.51 -17.43 -3.06
CA GLU A 105 11.90 -17.84 -1.81
C GLU A 105 10.44 -17.40 -1.74
N ARG A 106 9.58 -18.20 -1.08
CA ARG A 106 8.16 -17.87 -0.91
C ARG A 106 7.95 -16.51 -0.22
N ARG A 107 8.82 -16.19 0.74
CA ARG A 107 8.81 -14.91 1.47
C ARG A 107 9.06 -13.73 0.53
N THR A 108 10.12 -13.81 -0.28
CA THR A 108 10.43 -12.81 -1.31
C THR A 108 9.30 -12.67 -2.31
N LEU A 109 8.66 -13.78 -2.71
CA LEU A 109 7.50 -13.73 -3.59
C LEU A 109 6.37 -12.92 -2.97
N THR A 110 6.01 -13.17 -1.70
CA THR A 110 4.99 -12.39 -0.98
C THR A 110 5.34 -10.90 -0.92
N GLN A 111 6.61 -10.57 -0.71
CA GLN A 111 7.08 -9.18 -0.72
C GLN A 111 6.95 -8.54 -2.11
N CYS A 112 7.19 -9.27 -3.20
CA CYS A 112 6.92 -8.77 -4.55
C CYS A 112 5.45 -8.41 -4.77
N TYR A 113 4.50 -9.21 -4.27
CA TYR A 113 3.08 -8.85 -4.30
C TYR A 113 2.81 -7.55 -3.55
N GLN A 114 3.45 -7.34 -2.40
CA GLN A 114 3.33 -6.11 -1.62
C GLN A 114 3.90 -4.89 -2.36
N ILE A 115 5.06 -5.02 -3.00
CA ILE A 115 5.68 -3.93 -3.79
C ILE A 115 4.81 -3.55 -4.98
N ILE A 116 4.22 -4.54 -5.65
CA ILE A 116 3.28 -4.30 -6.74
C ILE A 116 2.04 -3.57 -6.22
N ASN A 117 1.53 -3.96 -5.05
CA ASN A 117 0.38 -3.26 -4.45
C ASN A 117 0.72 -1.81 -4.11
N HIS A 118 1.88 -1.51 -3.51
CA HIS A 118 2.32 -0.12 -3.27
C HIS A 118 2.30 0.74 -4.53
N ALA A 119 2.77 0.20 -5.65
CA ALA A 119 2.71 0.90 -6.93
C ALA A 119 1.27 1.15 -7.41
N ARG A 120 0.31 0.30 -7.08
CA ARG A 120 -1.13 0.50 -7.39
C ARG A 120 -1.77 1.49 -6.42
N ASP A 121 -1.41 1.40 -5.15
CA ASP A 121 -1.92 2.23 -4.06
C ASP A 121 -1.63 3.71 -4.32
N ILE A 122 -0.48 4.04 -4.94
CA ILE A 122 -0.17 5.41 -5.39
C ILE A 122 -1.28 5.99 -6.29
N TYR A 123 -1.82 5.20 -7.22
CA TYR A 123 -2.90 5.67 -8.10
C TYR A 123 -4.25 5.73 -7.41
N ALA A 124 -4.47 4.94 -6.36
CA ALA A 124 -5.66 5.06 -5.53
C ALA A 124 -5.55 6.33 -4.66
N ASP A 125 -4.40 6.55 -4.05
CA ASP A 125 -4.10 7.71 -3.21
C ASP A 125 -4.15 9.03 -4.01
N ASP A 126 -3.67 9.03 -5.26
CA ASP A 126 -3.80 10.15 -6.19
C ASP A 126 -5.27 10.62 -6.38
N VAL A 127 -6.25 9.72 -6.24
CA VAL A 127 -7.68 10.05 -6.42
C VAL A 127 -8.25 10.72 -5.17
N TRP A 128 -7.96 10.20 -3.98
CA TRP A 128 -8.70 10.64 -2.79
C TRP A 128 -7.97 11.69 -1.95
N ILE A 129 -6.65 11.81 -2.09
CA ILE A 129 -5.86 12.76 -1.28
C ILE A 129 -6.33 14.21 -1.51
N ASP A 130 -6.71 14.57 -2.73
CA ASP A 130 -7.15 15.94 -3.05
C ASP A 130 -8.57 16.26 -2.56
N VAL A 131 -9.37 15.26 -2.19
CA VAL A 131 -10.78 15.46 -1.76
C VAL A 131 -10.96 15.48 -0.24
N SER A 132 -9.92 15.18 0.54
CA SER A 132 -10.01 15.07 2.00
C SER A 132 -8.85 15.77 2.72
N PRO A 133 -9.06 16.36 3.90
CA PRO A 133 -7.96 16.88 4.70
C PRO A 133 -6.94 15.79 5.07
N THR A 134 -5.72 15.89 4.52
CA THR A 134 -4.69 14.84 4.60
C THR A 134 -3.74 14.95 5.79
N ALA A 135 -3.96 15.91 6.70
CA ALA A 135 -3.09 16.13 7.87
C ALA A 135 -2.94 14.89 8.78
N LYS A 136 -3.90 13.95 8.73
CA LYS A 136 -3.80 12.68 9.47
C LYS A 136 -2.89 11.66 8.78
N LEU A 137 -2.74 11.73 7.46
CA LEU A 137 -2.07 10.71 6.65
C LEU A 137 -0.57 10.69 6.91
N ALA A 138 0.09 11.86 6.94
CA ALA A 138 1.51 11.94 7.31
C ALA A 138 1.79 11.39 8.71
N ARG A 139 0.92 11.68 9.70
CA ARG A 139 1.05 11.15 11.07
C ARG A 139 0.78 9.65 11.14
N PHE A 140 -0.15 9.16 10.32
CA PHE A 140 -0.44 7.75 10.20
C PHE A 140 0.78 6.99 9.66
N PHE A 141 1.41 7.48 8.59
CA PHE A 141 2.66 6.92 8.07
C PHE A 141 3.81 7.00 9.07
N GLU A 142 3.99 8.14 9.76
CA GLU A 142 4.98 8.28 10.83
C GLU A 142 4.78 7.20 11.90
N SER A 143 3.55 7.03 12.39
CA SER A 143 3.23 6.07 13.44
C SER A 143 3.46 4.63 12.99
N GLY A 144 3.02 4.28 11.77
CA GLY A 144 3.22 2.95 11.20
C GLY A 144 4.68 2.60 10.94
N LEU A 145 5.49 3.58 10.54
CA LEU A 145 6.93 3.38 10.35
C LEU A 145 7.67 3.29 11.70
N ALA A 146 7.33 4.15 12.66
CA ALA A 146 7.87 4.09 14.01
C ALA A 146 7.57 2.74 14.67
N GLY A 147 6.32 2.27 14.58
CA GLY A 147 5.92 0.96 15.09
C GLY A 147 6.76 -0.17 14.49
N ALA A 148 6.94 -0.17 13.18
CA ALA A 148 7.74 -1.21 12.53
C ALA A 148 9.25 -1.17 12.82
N LEU A 149 9.79 -0.02 13.22
CA LEU A 149 11.18 0.08 13.66
C LEU A 149 11.34 -0.34 15.13
N ILE A 150 10.30 -0.17 15.95
CA ILE A 150 10.26 -0.58 17.35
C ILE A 150 10.00 -2.09 17.48
N ASP A 151 9.07 -2.61 16.68
CA ASP A 151 8.66 -4.01 16.68
C ASP A 151 9.70 -4.92 16.03
N ARG A 152 10.61 -5.39 16.87
CA ARG A 152 10.85 -6.82 16.96
C ARG A 152 10.13 -7.34 18.22
N PRO A 153 9.18 -8.28 18.15
CA PRO A 153 7.84 -8.26 17.52
C PRO A 153 6.74 -7.67 18.46
N SER A 154 5.65 -7.09 17.91
CA SER A 154 4.22 -7.31 18.23
C SER A 154 3.28 -6.08 18.12
N GLU A 155 2.20 -6.29 17.36
CA GLU A 155 0.90 -5.56 17.22
C GLU A 155 0.75 -4.57 16.05
N PRO A 156 0.06 -4.98 14.96
CA PRO A 156 -0.23 -4.12 13.82
C PRO A 156 -1.50 -3.30 14.02
N VAL A 157 -1.41 -2.00 13.72
CA VAL A 157 -2.57 -1.12 13.52
C VAL A 157 -2.63 -0.81 12.03
N GLY A 158 -3.61 -1.40 11.32
CA GLY A 158 -4.17 -1.00 10.02
C GLY A 158 -3.17 -0.71 8.88
N TRP A 159 -3.29 -1.41 7.75
CA TRP A 159 -2.27 -1.60 6.69
C TRP A 159 -1.21 -2.63 7.06
N GLU A 160 -1.62 -3.90 7.13
CA GLU A 160 -0.67 -4.98 7.37
C GLU A 160 0.09 -5.44 6.14
N ARG A 161 1.41 -5.35 6.33
CA ARG A 161 2.52 -5.85 5.54
C ARG A 161 2.44 -7.37 5.50
N SER A 162 2.60 -7.94 4.32
CA SER A 162 2.72 -9.40 4.19
C SER A 162 4.18 -9.80 4.42
N SER A 163 4.64 -9.77 5.67
CA SER A 163 5.73 -10.61 6.21
C SER A 163 5.95 -10.26 7.68
N GLY A 164 6.20 -11.27 8.52
CA GLY A 164 6.57 -11.08 9.92
C GLY A 164 7.69 -10.05 10.06
N SER A 165 7.67 -9.31 11.16
CA SER A 165 8.42 -8.09 11.49
C SER A 165 9.97 -8.24 11.57
N ASP A 166 10.57 -9.08 10.74
CA ASP A 166 12.01 -9.40 10.79
C ASP A 166 12.73 -9.11 9.47
N ASP A 167 12.08 -8.44 8.51
CA ASP A 167 12.69 -8.14 7.21
C ASP A 167 12.94 -6.63 7.03
N PRO A 168 14.19 -6.19 7.26
CA PRO A 168 14.61 -4.82 7.01
C PRO A 168 14.36 -4.37 5.58
N GLU A 169 14.53 -5.26 4.60
CA GLU A 169 14.40 -4.94 3.19
C GLU A 169 12.97 -4.52 2.81
N ILE A 170 11.94 -5.28 3.17
CA ILE A 170 10.55 -4.85 2.92
C ILE A 170 10.17 -3.63 3.78
N THR A 171 10.73 -3.50 4.99
CA THR A 171 10.48 -2.34 5.86
C THR A 171 11.01 -1.05 5.22
N ALA A 172 12.20 -1.11 4.61
CA ALA A 172 12.75 0.00 3.86
C ALA A 172 11.94 0.30 2.58
N VAL A 173 11.39 -0.69 1.88
CA VAL A 173 10.46 -0.40 0.75
C VAL A 173 9.17 0.27 1.23
N ASN A 174 8.60 -0.16 2.36
CA ASN A 174 7.42 0.50 2.95
C ASN A 174 7.71 1.95 3.34
N ALA A 175 8.89 2.20 3.90
CA ALA A 175 9.34 3.55 4.21
C ALA A 175 9.51 4.40 2.94
N ALA A 176 10.07 3.82 1.88
CA ALA A 176 10.25 4.49 0.60
C ALA A 176 8.90 4.86 -0.03
N PHE A 177 7.92 3.96 0.02
CA PHE A 177 6.53 4.21 -0.41
C PHE A 177 5.89 5.35 0.40
N ALA A 178 5.99 5.31 1.73
CA ALA A 178 5.40 6.35 2.58
C ALA A 178 6.01 7.72 2.33
N VAL A 179 7.34 7.81 2.19
CA VAL A 179 8.03 9.07 1.83
C VAL A 179 7.63 9.54 0.44
N ALA A 180 7.57 8.63 -0.54
CA ALA A 180 7.17 8.96 -1.90
C ALA A 180 5.78 9.60 -1.97
N LEU A 181 4.79 9.04 -1.26
CA LEU A 181 3.44 9.62 -1.17
C LEU A 181 3.45 11.00 -0.49
N VAL A 182 4.18 11.14 0.62
CA VAL A 182 4.31 12.42 1.32
C VAL A 182 4.89 13.49 0.42
N GLU A 183 5.92 13.16 -0.36
CA GLU A 183 6.58 14.10 -1.27
C GLU A 183 5.73 14.42 -2.49
N ARG A 184 5.10 13.41 -3.07
CA ARG A 184 4.25 13.55 -4.25
C ARG A 184 3.09 14.50 -4.01
N HIS A 185 2.51 14.47 -2.81
CA HIS A 185 1.36 15.30 -2.45
C HIS A 185 1.68 16.46 -1.49
N GLY A 186 2.96 16.68 -1.16
CA GLY A 186 3.38 17.75 -0.24
C GLY A 186 2.73 17.65 1.15
N LEU A 187 2.60 16.43 1.68
CA LEU A 187 1.85 16.17 2.93
C LEU A 187 2.58 16.58 4.21
N ALA A 188 3.89 16.83 4.12
CA ALA A 188 4.73 17.17 5.26
C ALA A 188 5.82 18.18 4.90
N ASP A 189 6.28 18.91 5.92
CA ASP A 189 7.42 19.82 5.82
C ASP A 189 8.74 19.02 5.70
N PRO A 190 9.79 19.55 5.04
CA PRO A 190 11.09 18.89 4.96
C PRO A 190 11.70 18.45 6.30
N ASP A 191 11.37 19.11 7.41
CA ASP A 191 11.86 18.74 8.75
C ASP A 191 10.97 17.71 9.47
N HIS A 192 10.01 17.09 8.78
CA HIS A 192 9.10 16.11 9.36
C HIS A 192 9.81 14.81 9.75
N ARG A 193 9.48 14.27 10.93
CA ARG A 193 10.11 13.07 11.52
C ARG A 193 10.01 11.79 10.66
N ILE A 194 9.11 11.77 9.68
CA ILE A 194 8.99 10.65 8.73
C ILE A 194 10.30 10.41 7.97
N TYR A 195 11.05 11.47 7.65
CA TYR A 195 12.33 11.39 6.95
C TYR A 195 13.41 10.71 7.82
N ASP A 196 13.46 11.04 9.11
CA ASP A 196 14.39 10.40 10.05
C ASP A 196 14.09 8.90 10.21
N LEU A 197 12.80 8.55 10.33
CA LEU A 197 12.36 7.16 10.44
C LEU A 197 12.67 6.38 9.14
N ALA A 198 12.46 7.00 7.98
CA ALA A 198 12.77 6.37 6.70
C ALA A 198 14.28 6.15 6.53
N GLN A 199 15.10 7.10 6.99
CA GLN A 199 16.55 6.95 7.01
C GLN A 199 17.00 5.81 7.94
N ALA A 200 16.33 5.62 9.09
CA ALA A 200 16.58 4.49 9.97
C ALA A 200 16.26 3.16 9.27
N ALA A 201 15.10 3.04 8.63
CA ALA A 201 14.73 1.85 7.86
C ALA A 201 15.72 1.55 6.73
N ALA A 202 16.17 2.58 6.00
CA ALA A 202 17.18 2.44 4.94
C ALA A 202 18.54 1.95 5.49
N THR A 203 18.90 2.39 6.70
CA THR A 203 20.15 1.98 7.37
C THR A 203 20.15 0.49 7.72
N ASP A 204 18.98 -0.07 8.07
CA ASP A 204 18.84 -1.50 8.34
C ASP A 204 18.85 -2.36 7.06
N ALA A 205 18.70 -1.75 5.88
CA ALA A 205 18.67 -2.43 4.57
C ALA A 205 19.64 -1.79 3.54
N PRO A 206 20.95 -1.76 3.80
CA PRO A 206 21.92 -0.96 3.03
C PRO A 206 22.06 -1.38 1.56
N ASN A 207 21.71 -2.62 1.22
CA ASN A 207 21.85 -3.15 -0.15
C ASN A 207 20.58 -2.98 -0.99
N LEU A 208 19.45 -2.58 -0.40
CA LEU A 208 18.17 -2.52 -1.10
C LEU A 208 18.14 -1.43 -2.17
N GLY A 209 18.85 -0.32 -1.95
CA GLY A 209 18.70 0.89 -2.76
C GLY A 209 17.40 1.64 -2.43
N PHE A 210 17.24 2.09 -1.18
CA PHE A 210 16.07 2.83 -0.71
C PHE A 210 15.64 3.97 -1.65
N GLU A 211 16.60 4.80 -2.08
CA GLU A 211 16.32 5.95 -2.96
C GLU A 211 15.72 5.54 -4.30
N TYR A 212 16.11 4.39 -4.87
CA TYR A 212 15.51 3.89 -6.10
C TYR A 212 14.01 3.67 -5.91
N PHE A 213 13.59 2.97 -4.86
CA PHE A 213 12.16 2.72 -4.63
C PHE A 213 11.38 4.01 -4.34
N ARG A 214 11.96 4.93 -3.56
CA ARG A 214 11.34 6.22 -3.25
C ARG A 214 11.12 7.03 -4.53
N GLU A 215 12.15 7.15 -5.36
CA GLU A 215 12.07 7.88 -6.63
C GLU A 215 11.08 7.22 -7.59
N GLN A 216 11.15 5.89 -7.76
CA GLN A 216 10.22 5.18 -8.64
C GLN A 216 8.78 5.39 -8.23
N PHE A 217 8.44 5.27 -6.94
CA PHE A 217 7.10 5.52 -6.45
C PHE A 217 6.67 6.99 -6.64
N ARG A 218 7.54 7.94 -6.28
CA ARG A 218 7.24 9.38 -6.38
C ARG A 218 6.99 9.82 -7.82
N ASP A 219 7.76 9.29 -8.76
CA ASP A 219 7.79 9.70 -10.16
C ASP A 219 6.91 8.86 -11.09
N LEU A 220 6.07 7.96 -10.57
CA LEU A 220 5.08 7.26 -11.39
C LEU A 220 4.22 8.29 -12.15
N SER A 221 4.11 8.08 -13.46
CA SER A 221 3.25 8.89 -14.34
C SER A 221 1.82 8.92 -13.78
N THR A 222 1.14 10.06 -13.85
CA THR A 222 -0.25 10.19 -13.39
C THR A 222 -1.25 9.46 -14.28
N ASP A 223 -0.91 9.23 -15.56
CA ASP A 223 -1.76 8.54 -16.54
C ASP A 223 -0.88 7.63 -17.43
N PRO A 224 -0.41 6.50 -16.89
CA PRO A 224 0.44 5.58 -17.64
C PRO A 224 -0.39 4.80 -18.65
N THR A 225 0.23 4.47 -19.78
CA THR A 225 -0.28 3.39 -20.61
C THR A 225 -0.09 2.03 -19.92
N GLU A 226 -0.83 1.02 -20.39
CA GLU A 226 -0.66 -0.36 -19.89
C GLU A 226 0.78 -0.87 -20.03
N SER A 227 1.47 -0.53 -21.13
CA SER A 227 2.85 -0.95 -21.36
C SER A 227 3.83 -0.27 -20.41
N GLU A 228 3.64 1.02 -20.14
CA GLU A 228 4.49 1.78 -19.21
C GLU A 228 4.33 1.25 -17.79
N PHE A 229 3.09 1.08 -17.32
CA PHE A 229 2.85 0.57 -15.97
C PHE A 229 3.32 -0.88 -15.81
N ARG A 230 3.09 -1.76 -16.81
CA ARG A 230 3.62 -3.12 -16.83
C ARG A 230 5.15 -3.11 -16.68
N SER A 231 5.83 -2.26 -17.45
CA SER A 231 7.30 -2.18 -17.43
C SER A 231 7.81 -1.73 -16.07
N ALA A 232 7.19 -0.69 -15.49
CA ALA A 232 7.54 -0.21 -14.15
C ALA A 232 7.38 -1.29 -13.08
N LEU A 233 6.27 -2.03 -13.09
CA LEU A 233 6.05 -3.12 -12.12
C LEU A 233 7.05 -4.28 -12.27
N VAL A 234 7.38 -4.64 -13.52
CA VAL A 234 8.40 -5.67 -13.80
C VAL A 234 9.76 -5.22 -13.29
N GLU A 235 10.14 -3.96 -13.53
CA GLU A 235 11.42 -3.40 -13.10
C GLU A 235 11.54 -3.35 -11.57
N LEU A 236 10.53 -2.80 -10.88
CA LEU A 236 10.47 -2.78 -9.41
C LEU A 236 10.67 -4.18 -8.80
N THR A 237 9.96 -5.17 -9.38
CA THR A 237 10.02 -6.57 -8.93
C THR A 237 11.40 -7.18 -9.17
N GLN A 238 11.98 -6.98 -10.35
CA GLN A 238 13.30 -7.51 -10.70
C GLN A 238 14.42 -6.88 -9.86
N THR A 239 14.35 -5.57 -9.65
CA THR A 239 15.29 -4.83 -8.81
C THR A 239 15.24 -5.37 -7.39
N TYR A 240 14.06 -5.46 -6.78
CA TYR A 240 13.92 -6.00 -5.43
C TYR A 240 14.54 -7.39 -5.27
N VAL A 241 14.18 -8.33 -6.15
CA VAL A 241 14.68 -9.71 -6.10
C VAL A 241 16.20 -9.77 -6.31
N THR A 242 16.76 -8.88 -7.13
CA THR A 242 18.21 -8.83 -7.36
C THR A 242 18.93 -8.32 -6.12
N GLN A 243 18.43 -7.26 -5.48
CA GLN A 243 19.06 -6.64 -4.31
C GLN A 243 19.02 -7.54 -3.08
N VAL A 244 17.87 -8.19 -2.81
CA VAL A 244 17.73 -9.08 -1.65
C VAL A 244 18.61 -10.33 -1.77
N ARG A 245 18.87 -10.81 -2.99
CA ARG A 245 19.77 -11.96 -3.23
C ARG A 245 21.26 -11.63 -3.10
N CYS A 246 21.65 -10.37 -3.34
CA CYS A 246 23.04 -9.94 -3.25
C CYS A 246 23.52 -9.74 -1.80
N ARG A 247 22.74 -10.16 -0.80
CA ARG A 247 23.13 -10.16 0.61
C ARG A 247 24.41 -11.00 0.78
N PRO A 248 25.55 -10.41 1.19
CA PRO A 248 26.70 -11.21 1.55
C PRO A 248 26.29 -12.11 2.72
N ASP A 249 26.59 -13.40 2.58
CA ASP A 249 26.30 -14.39 3.59
C ASP A 249 27.04 -14.03 4.89
N GLN A 250 26.31 -13.48 5.88
CA GLN A 250 26.87 -13.13 7.18
C GLN A 250 27.09 -14.37 8.07
N SER A 251 26.94 -15.58 7.53
CA SER A 251 27.13 -16.84 8.28
C SER A 251 28.50 -17.51 8.08
N ALA A 252 29.38 -16.97 7.24
CA ALA A 252 30.75 -17.48 7.08
C ALA A 252 31.75 -16.71 7.97
N GLY A 253 31.70 -16.94 9.29
CA GLY A 253 32.59 -16.23 10.21
C GLY A 253 32.51 -16.65 11.68
N ALA A 254 32.46 -17.95 11.95
CA ALA A 254 32.77 -18.50 13.26
C ALA A 254 33.28 -19.94 13.10
N ASP A 255 34.58 -20.07 12.85
CA ASP A 255 35.40 -21.25 13.18
C ASP A 255 36.78 -20.76 13.64
#